data_AF-A0A1W9M2M9-F1
#
_entry.id   AF-A0A1W9M2M9-F1
#
_cell.length_a   1.000
_cell.length_b   1.000
_cell.length_c   1.000
_cell.angle_alpha   90.00
_cell.angle_beta   90.00
_cell.angle_gamma   90.00
#
_symmetry.space_group_name_H-M   'P 1'
#
loop_
_entity.id
_entity.type
_entity.pdbx_description
1 polymer ?
#
loop_
_entity_poly.entity_id
_entity_poly.type
_entity_poly.pdbx_seq_one_letter_code
_entity_poly.pdbx_strand_id
1 'polypeptide(L)'
;HKWPTLRIACPFCENRNTEKLHYLYSEEEKEYRTDVCESCGKYIKTVDLRKTGRIFYAPLEQIATLHLDMKAKEAGFKSAIG
;
A
#
# COMPACT_ATOMS: atom_id res chain seq x y z
N HIS A 1 -10.90 -6.63 -12.35
CA HIS A 1 -12.01 -5.78 -11.87
C HIS A 1 -11.43 -4.53 -11.19
N LYS A 2 -12.12 -3.38 -11.26
CA LYS A 2 -11.77 -2.14 -10.55
C LYS A 2 -12.99 -1.72 -9.75
N TRP A 3 -12.82 -1.33 -8.49
CA TRP A 3 -13.91 -0.85 -7.65
C TRP A 3 -13.52 0.48 -6.98
N PRO A 4 -14.48 1.37 -6.73
CA PRO A 4 -14.23 2.58 -5.98
C PRO A 4 -13.94 2.24 -4.51
N THR A 5 -13.02 2.97 -3.90
CA THR A 5 -12.72 2.89 -2.45
C THR A 5 -12.59 4.30 -1.89
N LEU A 6 -12.91 4.47 -0.61
CA LEU A 6 -12.62 5.71 0.10
C LEU A 6 -11.11 5.91 0.18
N ARG A 7 -10.62 7.12 -0.11
CA ARG A 7 -9.18 7.43 -0.08
C ARG A 7 -8.61 7.50 1.34
N ILE A 8 -9.42 7.90 2.31
CA ILE A 8 -9.01 8.11 3.71
C ILE A 8 -9.79 7.14 4.59
N ALA A 9 -9.59 5.84 4.36
CA ALA A 9 -10.12 4.78 5.21
C ALA A 9 -9.30 3.50 5.00
N CYS A 10 -9.18 2.69 6.05
CA CYS A 10 -8.66 1.34 5.91
C CYS A 10 -9.68 0.46 5.15
N PRO A 11 -9.32 -0.15 4.01
CA PRO A 11 -10.25 -1.00 3.26
C PRO A 11 -10.54 -2.34 3.95
N PHE A 12 -9.88 -2.66 5.06
CA PHE A 12 -10.00 -3.95 5.75
C PHE A 12 -10.81 -3.90 7.05
N CYS A 13 -10.75 -2.79 7.80
CA CYS A 13 -11.46 -2.63 9.07
C CYS A 13 -12.26 -1.33 9.13
N GLU A 14 -12.34 -0.61 8.01
CA GLU A 14 -13.08 0.65 7.87
C GLU A 14 -12.65 1.77 8.81
N ASN A 15 -11.50 1.64 9.48
CA ASN A 15 -10.93 2.70 10.30
C ASN A 15 -10.76 3.98 9.49
N ARG A 16 -11.32 5.09 10.00
CA ARG A 16 -11.23 6.44 9.43
C ARG A 16 -10.37 7.39 10.25
N ASN A 17 -9.78 6.91 11.36
CA ASN A 17 -8.89 7.71 12.18
C ASN A 17 -7.58 7.94 11.42
N THR A 18 -7.38 9.18 10.93
CA THR A 18 -6.20 9.60 10.18
C THR A 18 -4.91 9.52 10.99
N GLU A 19 -4.97 9.60 12.31
CA GLU A 19 -3.81 9.46 13.18
C GLU A 19 -3.30 8.02 13.26
N LYS A 20 -4.10 7.04 12.82
CA LYS A 20 -3.76 5.61 12.78
C LYS A 20 -3.61 5.06 11.36
N LEU A 21 -3.64 5.95 10.38
CA LEU A 21 -3.49 5.65 8.96
C LEU A 21 -2.22 6.36 8.47
N HIS A 22 -1.22 5.58 8.12
CA HIS A 22 0.07 6.10 7.65
C HIS A 22 0.44 5.47 6.32
N TYR A 23 1.54 5.93 5.74
CA TYR A 23 2.13 5.27 4.59
C TYR A 23 3.65 5.22 4.74
N LEU A 24 4.24 4.13 4.25
CA LEU A 24 5.68 4.00 4.06
C LEU A 24 6.00 4.45 2.63
N TYR A 25 7.02 5.29 2.48
CA TYR A 25 7.40 5.91 1.20
C TYR A 25 8.93 6.05 1.10
N SER A 26 9.44 5.89 -0.12
CA SER A 26 10.86 6.11 -0.46
C SER A 26 10.95 7.22 -1.52
N GLU A 27 11.88 8.15 -1.34
CA GLU A 27 12.17 9.17 -2.37
C GLU A 27 12.79 8.57 -3.64
N GLU A 28 13.38 7.38 -3.56
CA GLU A 28 13.96 6.67 -4.70
C GLU A 28 12.90 6.01 -5.59
N GLU A 29 11.74 5.66 -5.01
CA GLU A 29 10.66 4.90 -5.65
C GLU A 29 9.32 5.63 -5.47
N LYS A 30 9.23 6.83 -6.08
CA LYS A 30 8.14 7.78 -5.82
C LYS A 30 6.76 7.28 -6.25
N GLU A 31 6.72 6.32 -7.17
CA GLU A 31 5.52 5.67 -7.67
C GLU A 31 4.94 4.67 -6.68
N TYR A 32 5.73 4.16 -5.74
CA TYR A 32 5.26 3.18 -4.77
C TYR A 32 5.08 3.80 -3.39
N ARG A 33 4.06 3.30 -2.71
CA ARG A 33 3.89 3.49 -1.28
C ARG A 33 3.19 2.29 -0.68
N THR A 34 3.35 2.12 0.62
CA THR A 34 2.63 1.09 1.38
C THR A 34 1.74 1.78 2.40
N ASP A 35 0.42 1.79 2.16
CA ASP A 35 -0.55 2.35 3.10
C ASP A 35 -0.75 1.35 4.25
N VAL A 36 -0.57 1.79 5.49
CA VAL A 36 -0.62 0.96 6.71
C VAL A 36 -1.75 1.42 7.63
N CYS A 37 -2.35 0.47 8.35
CA CYS A 37 -3.35 0.75 9.37
C CYS A 37 -2.91 0.17 10.71
N GLU A 38 -2.66 1.03 11.68
CA GLU A 38 -2.25 0.61 13.03
C GLU A 38 -3.39 -0.10 13.78
N SER A 39 -4.65 0.27 13.49
CA SER A 39 -5.82 -0.31 14.16
C SER A 39 -5.99 -1.81 13.89
N CYS A 40 -5.61 -2.30 12.71
CA CYS A 40 -5.73 -3.72 12.36
C CYS A 40 -4.39 -4.40 12.00
N GLY A 41 -3.29 -3.66 12.03
CA GLY A 41 -1.95 -4.17 11.71
C GLY A 41 -1.78 -4.65 10.27
N LYS A 42 -2.62 -4.18 9.34
CA LYS A 42 -2.58 -4.57 7.92
C LYS A 42 -2.04 -3.45 7.04
N TYR A 43 -1.49 -3.83 5.90
CA TYR A 43 -1.06 -2.89 4.86
C TYR A 43 -1.62 -3.23 3.48
N ILE A 44 -1.58 -2.24 2.58
CA ILE A 44 -1.86 -2.37 1.15
C ILE A 44 -0.82 -1.60 0.35
N LYS A 45 -0.26 -2.24 -0.68
CA LYS A 45 0.66 -1.61 -1.63
C LYS A 45 -0.15 -0.77 -2.62
N THR A 46 0.32 0.45 -2.87
CA THR A 46 -0.33 1.41 -3.77
C THR A 46 0.68 1.89 -4.80
N VAL A 47 0.26 1.88 -6.06
CA VAL A 47 1.04 2.40 -7.19
C VAL A 47 0.40 3.70 -7.67
N ASP A 48 1.13 4.81 -7.60
CA ASP A 48 0.70 6.11 -8.13
C ASP A 48 0.96 6.17 -9.63
N LEU A 49 -0.09 5.90 -10.41
CA LEU A 49 -0.03 5.88 -11.87
C LEU A 49 0.41 7.21 -12.51
N ARG A 50 0.35 8.32 -11.77
CA ARG A 50 0.80 9.63 -12.27
C ARG A 50 2.32 9.77 -12.26
N LYS A 51 3.01 8.94 -11.49
CA LYS A 51 4.47 8.96 -11.30
C LYS A 51 5.18 7.82 -12.02
N THR A 52 4.46 6.92 -12.68
CA THR A 52 5.05 5.87 -13.51
C THR A 52 5.23 6.37 -14.94
N GLY A 53 6.42 6.17 -15.49
CA GLY A 53 6.72 6.40 -16.91
C GLY A 53 6.47 5.18 -17.82
N ARG A 54 5.90 4.09 -17.28
CA ARG A 54 5.74 2.81 -17.97
C ARG A 54 4.29 2.33 -17.99
N ILE A 55 4.03 1.32 -18.81
CA ILE A 55 2.72 0.65 -18.83
C ILE A 55 2.51 -0.05 -17.48
N PHE A 56 1.35 0.16 -16.88
CA PHE A 56 0.95 -0.50 -15.65
C PHE A 56 0.44 -1.91 -15.94
N TYR A 57 1.03 -2.90 -15.25
CA TYR A 57 0.59 -4.28 -15.31
C TYR A 57 0.64 -4.90 -13.91
N ALA A 58 -0.53 -5.06 -13.28
CA ALA A 58 -0.64 -5.41 -11.86
C ALA A 58 0.17 -6.66 -11.43
N PRO A 59 0.22 -7.77 -12.19
CA PRO A 59 1.04 -8.91 -11.81
C PRO A 59 2.55 -8.59 -11.76
N LEU A 60 3.05 -7.75 -12.65
CA LEU A 60 4.44 -7.29 -12.61
C LEU A 60 4.69 -6.39 -11.40
N GLU A 61 3.74 -5.50 -11.07
CA GLU A 61 3.85 -4.66 -9.86
C GLU A 61 3.98 -5.49 -8.59
N GLN A 62 3.24 -6.60 -8.48
CA GLN A 62 3.32 -7.47 -7.30
C GLN A 62 4.71 -8.02 -7.08
N ILE A 63 5.41 -8.41 -8.16
CA ILE A 63 6.78 -8.92 -8.12
C ILE A 63 7.76 -7.78 -7.84
N ALA A 64 7.64 -6.66 -8.57
CA ALA A 64 8.53 -5.50 -8.45
C ALA A 64 8.52 -4.91 -7.03
N THR A 65 7.37 -5.01 -6.34
CA THR A 65 7.17 -4.42 -5.01
C THR A 65 7.35 -5.41 -3.85
N LEU A 66 7.95 -6.59 -4.09
CA LEU A 66 8.17 -7.60 -3.03
C LEU A 66 8.98 -7.06 -1.85
N HIS A 67 9.93 -6.18 -2.14
CA HIS A 67 10.76 -5.53 -1.11
C HIS A 67 9.93 -4.63 -0.17
N LEU A 68 8.78 -4.10 -0.61
CA LEU A 68 7.86 -3.34 0.24
C LEU A 68 7.15 -4.24 1.25
N ASP A 69 6.81 -5.47 0.86
CA ASP A 69 6.25 -6.46 1.77
C ASP A 69 7.25 -6.82 2.89
N MET A 70 8.54 -6.90 2.56
CA MET A 70 9.60 -7.13 3.54
C MET A 70 9.69 -5.98 4.54
N LYS A 71 9.78 -4.73 4.05
CA LYS A 71 9.83 -3.52 4.91
C LYS A 71 8.58 -3.40 5.80
N ALA A 72 7.40 -3.69 5.26
CA ALA A 72 6.16 -3.64 6.03
C ALA A 72 6.11 -4.70 7.13
N LYS A 73 6.59 -5.93 6.84
CA LYS A 73 6.71 -7.01 7.83
C LYS A 73 7.72 -6.70 8.93
N GLU A 74 8.86 -6.12 8.58
CA GLU A 74 9.86 -5.64 9.55
C GLU A 74 9.28 -4.57 10.49
N ALA A 75 8.39 -3.71 9.97
CA ALA A 75 7.64 -2.73 10.76
C ALA A 75 6.45 -3.34 11.54
N GLY A 76 6.25 -4.66 11.51
CA GLY A 76 5.21 -5.35 12.29
C GLY A 76 3.83 -5.46 11.60
N PHE A 77 3.71 -5.04 10.35
CA PHE A 77 2.46 -5.13 9.59
C PHE A 77 2.35 -6.42 8.80
N LYS A 78 1.11 -6.83 8.51
CA LYS A 78 0.80 -8.05 7.76
C LYS A 78 0.13 -7.70 6.43
N SER A 79 0.49 -8.44 5.39
CA SER A 79 -0.22 -8.32 4.11
C SER A 79 -1.68 -8.68 4.34
N ALA A 80 -2.58 -7.84 3.84
CA ALA A 80 -3.98 -8.21 3.79
C ALA A 80 -4.30 -9.13 2.61
N ILE A 81 -3.39 -9.23 1.65
CA ILE A 81 -3.49 -10.07 0.47
C ILE A 81 -2.54 -11.25 0.70
N GLY A 82 -3.12 -12.40 1.01
CA GLY A 82 -2.44 -13.70 1.01
C GLY A 82 -2.44 -14.31 -0.38
#